data_AF-A0A382EHP3-F1
#
_entry.id   AF-A0A382EHP3-F1
#
_cell.length_a   1.000
_cell.length_b   1.000
_cell.length_c   1.000
_cell.angle_alpha   90.00
_cell.angle_beta   90.00
_cell.angle_gamma   90.00
#
_symmetry.space_group_name_H-M   'P 1'
#
loop_
_entity.id
_entity.type
_entity.pdbx_description
1 polymer ?
#
loop_
_entity_poly.entity_id
_entity_poly.type
_entity_poly.pdbx_seq_one_letter_code
_entity_poly.pdbx_strand_id
1 'polypeptide(L)'
;VKLPRQIIFLVLLVPVFVWADAYSDKVITDKPVLYWRFSETSGSSVKPTAGNLAGEIVGRVKLNAIGPRAKIFPDFDSSNSALSLSGGGNFIRIKDPGDMSVLDFHNGDSITLEAWVNPSGLPSGYNYIIGKGRTGNSGFPANNQNYSLRLANSSGKAGITFLFR
;
A
#
# COMPACT_ATOMS: atom_id res chain seq x y z
N VAL A 1 -1.10 32.48 -52.00
CA VAL A 1 -1.50 31.24 -51.30
C VAL A 1 -0.70 31.17 -49.99
N LYS A 2 -1.34 31.43 -48.84
CA LYS A 2 -0.69 31.37 -47.51
C LYS A 2 -0.87 29.96 -46.95
N LEU A 3 0.23 29.25 -46.68
CA LEU A 3 0.23 27.97 -45.98
C LEU A 3 0.01 28.21 -44.47
N PRO A 4 -0.85 27.45 -43.78
CA PRO A 4 -1.03 27.57 -42.34
C PRO A 4 0.14 26.89 -41.62
N ARG A 5 0.70 27.58 -40.62
CA ARG A 5 1.67 26.99 -39.68
C ARG A 5 0.95 25.98 -38.80
N GLN A 6 1.22 24.69 -39.00
CA GLN A 6 0.82 23.65 -38.05
C GLN A 6 1.71 23.75 -36.81
N ILE A 7 1.09 23.95 -35.65
CA ILE A 7 1.73 23.85 -34.34
C ILE A 7 1.62 22.40 -33.90
N ILE A 8 2.74 21.67 -33.90
CA ILE A 8 2.81 20.32 -33.37
C ILE A 8 2.97 20.43 -31.85
N PHE A 9 1.96 20.01 -31.10
CA PHE A 9 2.09 19.79 -29.66
C PHE A 9 2.83 18.48 -29.42
N LEU A 10 4.11 18.57 -29.07
CA LEU A 10 4.89 17.44 -28.59
C LEU A 10 4.51 17.20 -27.12
N VAL A 11 3.63 16.22 -26.87
CA VAL A 11 3.37 15.73 -25.51
C VAL A 11 4.56 14.87 -25.09
N LEU A 12 5.48 15.46 -24.33
CA LEU A 12 6.53 14.73 -23.63
C LEU A 12 5.89 13.88 -22.54
N LEU A 13 5.66 12.59 -22.84
CA LEU A 13 5.48 11.56 -21.82
C LEU A 13 6.80 11.46 -21.06
N VAL A 14 6.91 12.16 -19.94
CA VAL A 14 7.99 11.90 -18.98
C VAL A 14 7.79 10.44 -18.53
N PRO A 15 8.73 9.53 -18.80
CA PRO A 15 8.63 8.20 -18.24
C PRO A 15 8.64 8.37 -16.73
N VAL A 16 7.55 7.97 -16.07
CA VAL A 16 7.58 7.73 -14.64
C VAL A 16 8.55 6.57 -14.48
N PHE A 17 9.81 6.87 -14.16
CA PHE A 17 10.78 5.85 -13.78
C PHE A 17 10.21 5.18 -12.54
N VAL A 18 9.64 3.99 -12.72
CA VAL A 18 9.40 3.07 -11.62
C VAL A 18 10.77 2.49 -11.31
N TRP A 19 11.40 3.00 -10.25
CA TRP A 19 12.71 2.53 -9.80
C TRP A 19 12.50 1.13 -9.20
N ALA A 20 12.62 0.10 -10.04
CA ALA A 20 12.64 -1.27 -9.58
C ALA A 20 14.02 -1.52 -8.93
N ASP A 21 14.02 -1.78 -7.63
CA ASP A 21 15.19 -2.30 -6.93
C ASP A 21 15.16 -3.82 -6.86
N ALA A 22 16.30 -4.44 -6.52
CA ALA A 22 16.42 -5.89 -6.49
C ALA A 22 15.41 -6.56 -5.54
N TYR A 23 14.97 -5.84 -4.49
CA TYR A 23 13.88 -6.29 -3.63
C TYR A 23 12.54 -6.30 -4.38
N SER A 24 12.20 -5.21 -5.05
CA SER A 24 11.00 -5.11 -5.89
C SER A 24 10.98 -6.18 -6.98
N ASP A 25 12.12 -6.49 -7.61
CA ASP A 25 12.19 -7.55 -8.64
C ASP A 25 11.85 -8.93 -8.07
N LYS A 26 12.32 -9.25 -6.86
CA LYS A 26 11.98 -10.49 -6.17
C LYS A 26 10.49 -10.54 -5.88
N VAL A 27 9.92 -9.47 -5.32
CA VAL A 27 8.48 -9.40 -5.04
C VAL A 27 7.66 -9.57 -6.33
N ILE A 28 8.01 -8.89 -7.42
CA ILE A 28 7.30 -9.03 -8.70
C ILE A 28 7.41 -10.45 -9.28
N THR A 29 8.55 -11.13 -9.08
CA THR A 29 8.76 -12.52 -9.51
C THR A 29 7.78 -13.49 -8.85
N ASP A 30 7.37 -13.20 -7.61
CA ASP A 30 6.37 -13.97 -6.88
C ASP A 30 4.93 -13.72 -7.36
N LYS A 31 4.74 -12.84 -8.36
CA LYS A 31 3.46 -12.50 -8.99
C LYS A 31 2.38 -12.07 -7.98
N PRO A 32 2.64 -11.02 -7.18
CA PRO A 32 1.71 -10.55 -6.18
C PRO A 32 0.44 -10.03 -6.85
N VAL A 33 -0.71 -10.32 -6.25
CA VAL A 33 -2.00 -9.78 -6.68
C VAL A 33 -2.01 -8.25 -6.57
N LEU A 34 -1.45 -7.72 -5.48
CA LEU A 34 -1.28 -6.29 -5.24
C LEU A 34 0.07 -6.02 -4.57
N TYR A 35 0.76 -4.99 -5.02
CA TYR A 35 2.04 -4.56 -4.44
C TYR A 35 2.17 -3.03 -4.53
N TRP A 36 2.59 -2.38 -3.45
CA TRP A 36 2.83 -0.94 -3.41
C TRP A 36 4.24 -0.62 -2.91
N ARG A 37 4.88 0.33 -3.60
CA ARG A 37 6.18 0.90 -3.20
C ARG A 37 6.07 2.20 -2.41
N PHE A 38 4.92 2.88 -2.49
CA PHE A 38 4.70 4.20 -1.87
C PHE A 38 5.76 5.25 -2.28
N SER A 39 6.00 5.33 -3.59
CA SER A 39 6.99 6.23 -4.21
C SER A 39 6.45 7.62 -4.55
N GLU A 40 5.17 7.87 -4.28
CA GLU A 40 4.55 9.16 -4.53
C GLU A 40 5.18 10.26 -3.65
N THR A 41 5.36 11.43 -4.23
CA THR A 41 5.86 12.63 -3.54
C THR A 41 4.75 13.59 -3.15
N SER A 42 3.58 13.47 -3.79
CA SER A 42 2.39 14.29 -3.56
C SER A 42 1.15 13.59 -4.14
N GLY A 43 -0.03 14.12 -3.84
CA GLY A 43 -1.31 13.62 -4.36
C GLY A 43 -2.21 13.01 -3.28
N SER A 44 -3.34 12.48 -3.72
CA SER A 44 -4.39 11.91 -2.87
C SER A 44 -4.57 10.40 -3.04
N SER A 45 -3.68 9.75 -3.77
CA SER A 45 -3.73 8.31 -4.03
C SER A 45 -2.35 7.69 -4.12
N VAL A 46 -2.25 6.42 -3.75
CA VAL A 46 -1.08 5.57 -3.97
C VAL A 46 -1.38 4.53 -5.06
N LYS A 47 -0.50 4.41 -6.04
CA LYS A 47 -0.67 3.49 -7.16
C LYS A 47 0.08 2.19 -6.88
N PRO A 48 -0.52 1.04 -7.17
CA PRO A 48 0.20 -0.21 -7.07
C PRO A 48 1.29 -0.30 -8.15
N THR A 49 2.42 -0.90 -7.79
CA THR A 49 3.45 -1.36 -8.72
C THR A 49 3.00 -2.65 -9.42
N ALA A 50 2.22 -3.51 -8.75
CA ALA A 50 1.55 -4.66 -9.36
C ALA A 50 0.07 -4.71 -8.96
N GLY A 51 -0.79 -5.08 -9.91
CA GLY A 51 -2.24 -5.04 -9.79
C GLY A 51 -2.84 -3.69 -10.21
N ASN A 52 -4.16 -3.54 -10.09
CA ASN A 52 -4.91 -2.40 -10.65
C ASN A 52 -5.78 -1.64 -9.64
N LEU A 53 -5.64 -1.93 -8.34
CA LEU A 53 -6.40 -1.25 -7.29
C LEU A 53 -5.57 -0.11 -6.68
N ALA A 54 -5.87 1.13 -7.07
CA ALA A 54 -5.30 2.30 -6.43
C ALA A 54 -5.84 2.47 -5.00
N GLY A 55 -4.98 2.97 -4.10
CA GLY A 55 -5.37 3.32 -2.74
C GLY A 55 -5.66 4.79 -2.59
N GLU A 56 -6.80 5.15 -2.02
CA GLU A 56 -7.14 6.50 -1.62
C GLU A 56 -6.42 6.86 -0.31
N ILE A 57 -5.79 8.02 -0.26
CA ILE A 57 -5.20 8.55 0.97
C ILE A 57 -6.30 9.16 1.83
N VAL A 58 -6.47 8.65 3.05
CA VAL A 58 -7.43 9.17 4.02
C VAL A 58 -6.69 9.79 5.20
N GLY A 59 -7.06 11.01 5.55
CA GLY A 59 -6.43 11.77 6.64
C GLY A 59 -5.11 12.41 6.21
N ARG A 60 -4.19 12.54 7.17
CA ARG A 60 -2.87 13.18 7.01
C ARG A 60 -1.80 12.09 6.91
N VAL A 61 -1.56 11.61 5.70
CA VAL A 61 -0.48 10.67 5.38
C VAL A 61 0.72 11.44 4.84
N LYS A 62 1.90 11.23 5.41
CA LYS A 62 3.14 11.81 4.88
C LYS A 62 3.67 10.90 3.79
N LEU A 63 3.63 11.39 2.55
CA LEU A 63 4.27 10.77 1.39
C LEU A 63 5.78 11.07 1.36
N ASN A 64 6.52 10.28 0.60
CA ASN A 64 7.98 10.40 0.45
C ASN A 64 8.74 10.45 1.79
N ALA A 65 8.30 9.66 2.78
CA ALA A 65 9.09 9.41 3.98
C ALA A 65 10.29 8.51 3.64
N ILE A 66 11.32 8.51 4.49
CA ILE A 66 12.48 7.62 4.32
C ILE A 66 12.02 6.18 4.53
N GLY A 67 12.12 5.36 3.48
CA GLY A 67 11.89 3.92 3.54
C GLY A 67 13.17 3.12 3.88
N PRO A 68 13.11 1.79 3.84
CA PRO A 68 14.32 0.95 3.85
C PRO A 68 15.17 1.28 2.62
N ARG A 69 16.46 1.57 2.80
CA ARG A 69 17.37 2.02 1.74
C ARG A 69 18.66 1.23 1.72
N ALA A 70 19.35 1.28 0.57
CA ALA A 70 20.72 0.81 0.40
C ALA A 70 21.63 1.25 1.55
N LYS A 71 22.64 0.41 1.86
CA LYS A 71 23.55 0.41 3.02
C LYS A 71 23.09 -0.46 4.20
N ILE A 72 21.84 -0.33 4.64
CA ILE A 72 21.28 -1.18 5.70
C ILE A 72 20.48 -2.33 5.08
N PHE A 73 19.76 -2.04 3.99
CA PHE A 73 18.98 -3.01 3.24
C PHE A 73 19.51 -3.04 1.79
N PRO A 74 20.49 -3.91 1.48
CA PRO A 74 21.25 -3.86 0.23
C PRO A 74 20.41 -3.98 -1.05
N ASP A 75 19.28 -4.68 -0.96
CA ASP A 75 18.38 -4.91 -2.10
C ASP A 75 17.46 -3.72 -2.42
N PHE A 76 17.46 -2.68 -1.58
CA PHE A 76 16.64 -1.49 -1.77
C PHE A 76 17.40 -0.37 -2.47
N ASP A 77 16.69 0.45 -3.26
CA ASP A 77 17.28 1.65 -3.85
C ASP A 77 17.72 2.66 -2.77
N SER A 78 18.78 3.41 -3.05
CA SER A 78 19.32 4.44 -2.13
C SER A 78 18.32 5.59 -1.85
N SER A 79 17.37 5.81 -2.76
CA SER A 79 16.33 6.83 -2.70
C SER A 79 14.98 6.27 -2.24
N ASN A 80 14.87 4.97 -1.97
CA ASN A 80 13.59 4.33 -1.67
C ASN A 80 12.80 5.07 -0.58
N SER A 81 11.51 5.25 -0.82
CA SER A 81 10.60 5.95 0.08
C SER A 81 9.58 5.00 0.69
N ALA A 82 8.84 5.54 1.65
CA ALA A 82 7.67 4.93 2.24
C ALA A 82 6.61 6.01 2.46
N LEU A 83 5.40 5.58 2.82
CA LEU A 83 4.46 6.46 3.50
C LEU A 83 4.67 6.41 5.01
N SER A 84 4.27 7.47 5.71
CA SER A 84 4.23 7.51 7.17
C SER A 84 2.84 7.89 7.65
N LEU A 85 2.31 7.06 8.55
CA LEU A 85 1.03 7.23 9.22
C LEU A 85 1.29 7.60 10.67
N SER A 86 0.72 8.71 11.14
CA SER A 86 0.88 9.17 12.53
C SER A 86 -0.46 9.60 13.12
N GLY A 87 -0.82 9.08 14.29
CA GLY A 87 -2.11 9.36 14.91
C GLY A 87 -3.27 8.59 14.28
N GLY A 88 -4.41 8.59 14.97
CA GLY A 88 -5.62 7.88 14.52
C GLY A 88 -6.27 8.51 13.29
N GLY A 89 -7.00 7.70 12.52
CA GLY A 89 -7.79 8.16 11.37
C GLY A 89 -7.02 8.33 10.05
N ASN A 90 -5.74 7.96 10.02
CA ASN A 90 -4.89 8.06 8.83
C ASN A 90 -4.64 6.65 8.26
N PHE A 91 -5.01 6.43 7.00
CA PHE A 91 -4.87 5.13 6.35
C PHE A 91 -4.97 5.25 4.83
N ILE A 92 -4.58 4.18 4.14
CA ILE A 92 -4.86 4.01 2.72
C ILE A 92 -6.12 3.15 2.58
N ARG A 93 -7.14 3.65 1.88
CA ARG A 93 -8.36 2.91 1.59
C ARG A 93 -8.25 2.30 0.19
N ILE A 94 -8.32 0.98 0.11
CA ILE A 94 -8.51 0.28 -1.17
C ILE A 94 -10.02 0.09 -1.37
N LYS A 95 -10.54 0.55 -2.51
CA LYS A 95 -11.94 0.29 -2.87
C LYS A 95 -12.03 -1.11 -3.46
N ASP A 96 -12.87 -1.93 -2.85
CA ASP A 96 -13.18 -3.25 -3.38
C ASP A 96 -13.99 -3.13 -4.68
N PRO A 97 -13.60 -3.81 -5.78
CA PRO A 97 -14.37 -3.86 -7.01
C PRO A 97 -15.77 -4.46 -6.88
N GLY A 98 -16.03 -5.27 -5.85
CA GLY A 98 -17.30 -5.96 -5.64
C GLY A 98 -17.12 -7.48 -5.55
N ASP A 99 -18.23 -8.21 -5.63
CA ASP A 99 -18.26 -9.65 -5.40
C ASP A 99 -17.27 -10.43 -6.28
N MET A 100 -16.59 -11.41 -5.67
CA MET A 100 -15.56 -12.25 -6.30
C MET A 100 -14.35 -11.43 -6.78
N SER A 101 -14.06 -10.29 -6.13
CA SER A 101 -12.84 -9.55 -6.45
C SER A 101 -11.59 -10.29 -5.97
N VAL A 102 -10.44 -9.79 -6.41
CA VAL A 102 -9.12 -10.26 -5.95
C VAL A 102 -8.87 -10.04 -4.45
N LEU A 103 -9.80 -9.36 -3.75
CA LEU A 103 -9.76 -9.12 -2.31
C LEU A 103 -10.74 -10.01 -1.52
N ASP A 104 -11.57 -10.80 -2.21
CA ASP A 104 -12.57 -11.67 -1.58
C ASP A 104 -11.98 -13.07 -1.36
N PHE A 105 -11.62 -13.36 -0.12
CA PHE A 105 -11.13 -14.68 0.29
C PHE A 105 -12.23 -15.43 1.04
N HIS A 106 -12.43 -16.69 0.67
CA HIS A 106 -13.39 -17.61 1.27
C HIS A 106 -12.69 -18.61 2.19
N ASN A 107 -13.48 -19.33 2.98
CA ASN A 107 -12.96 -20.41 3.80
C ASN A 107 -12.31 -21.49 2.92
N GLY A 108 -11.04 -21.81 3.20
CA GLY A 108 -10.23 -22.74 2.41
C GLY A 108 -9.27 -22.05 1.42
N ASP A 109 -9.44 -20.76 1.15
CA ASP A 109 -8.49 -20.02 0.32
C ASP A 109 -7.16 -19.81 1.06
N SER A 110 -6.09 -19.66 0.29
CA SER A 110 -4.77 -19.28 0.79
C SER A 110 -4.52 -17.80 0.54
N ILE A 111 -3.96 -17.13 1.54
CA ILE A 111 -3.58 -15.72 1.46
C ILE A 111 -2.16 -15.52 1.94
N THR A 112 -1.41 -14.68 1.23
CA THR A 112 -0.10 -14.19 1.64
C THR A 112 -0.17 -12.68 1.83
N LEU A 113 0.28 -12.20 2.98
CA LEU A 113 0.34 -10.78 3.31
C LEU A 113 1.75 -10.47 3.81
N GLU A 114 2.40 -9.49 3.20
CA GLU A 114 3.73 -9.03 3.60
C GLU A 114 3.80 -7.50 3.60
N ALA A 115 4.67 -6.95 4.46
CA ALA A 115 4.94 -5.52 4.49
C ALA A 115 6.26 -5.22 5.20
N TRP A 116 6.92 -4.15 4.75
CA TRP A 116 7.93 -3.46 5.55
C TRP A 116 7.25 -2.41 6.44
N VAL A 117 7.49 -2.50 7.75
CA VAL A 117 6.92 -1.58 8.74
C VAL A 117 7.99 -1.09 9.71
N ASN A 118 7.91 0.19 10.09
CA ASN A 118 8.81 0.80 11.07
C ASN A 118 7.98 1.53 12.15
N PRO A 119 7.46 0.81 13.15
CA PRO A 119 6.67 1.42 14.21
C PRO A 119 7.53 2.32 15.10
N SER A 120 7.07 3.55 15.38
CA SER A 120 7.76 4.50 16.27
C SER A 120 7.61 4.17 17.76
N GLY A 121 6.84 3.14 18.10
CA GLY A 121 6.54 2.72 19.46
C GLY A 121 5.62 1.51 19.48
N LEU A 122 5.37 0.99 20.68
CA LEU A 122 4.47 -0.15 20.85
C LEU A 122 3.01 0.27 20.58
N PRO A 123 2.24 -0.54 19.83
CA PRO A 123 0.81 -0.28 19.63
C PRO A 123 0.05 -0.23 20.96
N SER A 124 -0.85 0.75 21.13
CA SER A 124 -1.79 0.78 22.27
C SER A 124 -2.98 -0.17 22.11
N GLY A 125 -3.08 -0.83 20.94
CA GLY A 125 -4.10 -1.80 20.58
C GLY A 125 -3.68 -2.55 19.31
N TYR A 126 -4.61 -2.74 18.38
CA TYR A 126 -4.29 -3.32 17.07
C TYR A 126 -4.08 -2.24 16.01
N ASN A 127 -2.85 -2.04 15.58
CA ASN A 127 -2.53 -1.17 14.45
C ASN A 127 -2.55 -1.98 13.16
N TYR A 128 -3.40 -1.62 12.21
CA TYR A 128 -3.54 -2.35 10.96
C TYR A 128 -2.35 -2.08 10.03
N ILE A 129 -1.72 -3.16 9.56
CA ILE A 129 -0.81 -3.13 8.41
C ILE A 129 -1.69 -3.19 7.15
N ILE A 130 -2.57 -4.19 7.10
CA ILE A 130 -3.62 -4.33 6.07
C ILE A 130 -4.80 -5.10 6.67
N GLY A 131 -6.01 -4.82 6.20
CA GLY A 131 -7.18 -5.63 6.51
C GLY A 131 -8.39 -5.26 5.67
N LYS A 132 -9.34 -6.20 5.60
CA LYS A 132 -10.62 -6.05 4.92
C LYS A 132 -11.76 -6.23 5.93
N GLY A 133 -12.69 -5.28 5.92
CA GLY A 133 -13.78 -5.17 6.89
C GLY A 133 -13.57 -4.04 7.91
N ARG A 134 -14.47 -3.94 8.90
CA ARG A 134 -14.62 -2.80 9.83
C ARG A 134 -14.66 -1.43 9.16
N THR A 135 -15.27 -1.33 7.98
CA THR A 135 -15.45 -0.04 7.29
C THR A 135 -16.45 0.88 7.99
N GLY A 136 -17.27 0.34 8.90
CA GLY A 136 -18.34 1.09 9.56
C GLY A 136 -19.50 1.43 8.61
N ASN A 137 -19.57 0.78 7.46
CA ASN A 137 -20.62 1.00 6.48
C ASN A 137 -22.00 0.60 7.04
N SER A 138 -23.01 1.44 6.77
CA SER A 138 -24.39 1.12 7.10
C SER A 138 -24.81 -0.19 6.44
N GLY A 139 -25.57 -1.03 7.16
CA GLY A 139 -26.02 -2.34 6.69
C GLY A 139 -25.03 -3.50 6.93
N PHE A 140 -23.83 -3.24 7.46
CA PHE A 140 -22.87 -4.29 7.79
C PHE A 140 -22.64 -4.40 9.31
N PRO A 141 -22.50 -5.63 9.87
CA PRO A 141 -22.10 -5.80 11.26
C PRO A 141 -20.74 -5.13 11.55
N ALA A 142 -20.58 -4.57 12.75
CA ALA A 142 -19.33 -3.93 13.16
C ALA A 142 -18.12 -4.89 13.20
N ASN A 143 -18.38 -6.20 13.33
CA ASN A 143 -17.38 -7.26 13.34
C ASN A 143 -17.45 -8.08 12.03
N ASN A 144 -17.22 -7.43 10.90
CA ASN A 144 -17.27 -8.03 9.56
C ASN A 144 -15.86 -8.18 8.92
N GLN A 145 -14.82 -8.42 9.73
CA GLN A 145 -13.49 -8.67 9.18
C GLN A 145 -13.41 -10.02 8.47
N ASN A 146 -12.92 -9.99 7.23
CA ASN A 146 -12.54 -11.18 6.48
C ASN A 146 -11.08 -11.54 6.79
N TYR A 147 -10.15 -10.59 6.65
CA TYR A 147 -8.76 -10.78 7.09
C TYR A 147 -8.13 -9.51 7.66
N SER A 148 -7.08 -9.69 8.46
CA SER A 148 -6.21 -8.59 8.87
C SER A 148 -4.82 -9.07 9.30
N LEU A 149 -3.79 -8.33 8.89
CA LEU A 149 -2.44 -8.38 9.44
C LEU A 149 -2.20 -7.09 10.24
N ARG A 150 -1.84 -7.23 11.51
CA ARG A 150 -1.80 -6.11 12.46
C ARG A 150 -0.59 -6.21 13.38
N LEU A 151 -0.09 -5.05 13.80
CA LEU A 151 0.83 -4.93 14.92
C LEU A 151 0.04 -4.84 16.23
N ALA A 152 0.54 -5.49 17.26
CA ALA A 152 0.01 -5.41 18.62
C ALA A 152 1.15 -5.27 19.63
N ASN A 153 0.85 -4.77 20.82
CA ASN A 153 1.74 -4.93 21.96
C ASN A 153 1.51 -6.31 22.56
N SER A 154 2.54 -7.15 22.51
CA SER A 154 2.56 -8.47 23.12
C SER A 154 3.56 -8.46 24.27
N SER A 155 3.07 -8.24 25.48
CA SER A 155 3.88 -8.23 26.71
C SER A 155 5.10 -7.28 26.67
N GLY A 156 4.89 -6.04 26.22
CA GLY A 156 5.94 -5.02 26.12
C GLY A 156 6.83 -5.14 24.88
N LYS A 157 6.43 -5.97 23.89
CA LYS A 157 7.15 -6.15 22.63
C LYS A 157 6.23 -5.93 21.44
N ALA A 158 6.80 -5.54 20.30
CA ALA A 158 6.05 -5.50 19.05
C ALA A 158 5.74 -6.94 18.62
N GLY A 159 4.46 -7.28 18.56
CA GLY A 159 3.95 -8.56 18.11
C GLY A 159 3.15 -8.41 16.82
N ILE A 160 3.08 -9.49 16.05
CA ILE A 160 2.23 -9.59 14.86
C ILE A 160 0.99 -10.40 15.22
N THR A 161 -0.17 -9.97 14.76
CA THR A 161 -1.41 -10.74 14.86
C THR A 161 -2.06 -10.88 13.49
N PHE A 162 -2.60 -12.06 13.24
CA PHE A 162 -3.30 -12.40 12.02
C PHE A 162 -4.72 -12.85 12.36
N LEU A 163 -5.68 -12.45 11.52
CA LEU A 163 -7.06 -12.91 11.54
C LEU A 163 -7.44 -13.26 10.12
N PHE A 164 -8.10 -14.41 9.94
CA PHE A 164 -8.69 -14.85 8.69
C PHE A 164 -9.98 -15.62 8.99
N ARG A 165 -11.07 -15.25 8.33
CA ARG A 165 -12.44 -15.72 8.60
C ARG A 165 -13.27 -15.72 7.34
#